data_AF-A0A3M1LMP7-F1
#
_entry.id   AF-A0A3M1LMP7-F1
#
_cell.length_a   1.000
_cell.length_b   1.000
_cell.length_c   1.000
_cell.angle_alpha   90.00
_cell.angle_beta   90.00
_cell.angle_gamma   90.00
#
_symmetry.space_group_name_H-M   'P 1'
#
loop_
_entity.id
_entity.type
_entity.pdbx_description
1 polymer ?
#
loop_
_entity_poly.entity_id
_entity_poly.type
_entity_poly.pdbx_seq_one_letter_code
_entity_poly.pdbx_strand_id
1 'polypeptide(L)'
;MKIRHWKFVVLFAFALFGGCIPSIHPLYTEDKLVFPTELLGTFVADGSLEIVQGRQGHPGVPLDTVWFQPRGDKFPEIWHFERWDENTFHLVYQDGQGRCASFETHVVELDGKLFLDFFPTDPESEEKELLFFPGQDPGLNDFLVFHLLPVHTFARLDWKGDTLRIHLFDYDYITDLLREKRVRIRHENQDGQYILTAPPRELQKFVEKYADDERLFSSEIVLHRVAP
;
A
#
# COMPACT_ATOMS: atom_id res chain seq x y z
N MET A 1 -44.76 -7.10 -7.92
CA MET A 1 -43.84 -7.96 -7.16
C MET A 1 -43.27 -7.15 -6.01
N LYS A 2 -43.46 -7.59 -4.76
CA LYS A 2 -42.87 -6.95 -3.58
C LYS A 2 -41.37 -7.30 -3.56
N ILE A 3 -40.52 -6.32 -3.81
CA ILE A 3 -39.07 -6.46 -3.70
C ILE A 3 -38.76 -6.66 -2.22
N ARG A 4 -38.35 -7.87 -1.84
CA ARG A 4 -37.82 -8.15 -0.51
C ARG A 4 -36.51 -7.37 -0.40
N HIS A 5 -36.48 -6.35 0.46
CA HIS A 5 -35.23 -5.72 0.89
C HIS A 5 -34.40 -6.79 1.62
N TRP A 6 -33.57 -7.50 0.87
CA TRP A 6 -32.50 -8.30 1.44
C TRP A 6 -31.53 -7.28 2.03
N LYS A 7 -31.54 -7.14 3.35
CA LYS A 7 -30.45 -6.48 4.06
C LYS A 7 -29.21 -7.32 3.77
N PHE A 8 -28.49 -6.99 2.70
CA PHE A 8 -27.13 -7.43 2.53
C PHE A 8 -26.38 -6.80 3.69
N VAL A 9 -26.34 -7.52 4.80
CA VAL A 9 -25.31 -7.35 5.80
C VAL A 9 -24.06 -7.84 5.09
N VAL A 10 -23.45 -6.95 4.30
CA VAL A 10 -22.04 -7.08 3.92
C VAL A 10 -21.30 -6.89 5.23
N LEU A 11 -21.12 -8.00 5.94
CA LEU A 11 -20.37 -8.05 7.19
C LEU A 11 -18.90 -7.88 6.82
N PHE A 12 -18.51 -6.63 6.60
CA PHE A 12 -17.29 -6.01 7.09
C PHE A 12 -16.06 -6.94 7.16
N ALA A 13 -15.52 -7.28 5.99
CA ALA A 13 -14.14 -7.75 5.87
C ALA A 13 -13.11 -6.58 5.96
N PHE A 14 -13.55 -5.41 6.44
CA PHE A 14 -12.70 -4.25 6.72
C PHE A 14 -12.25 -4.17 8.19
N ALA A 15 -12.77 -5.03 9.10
CA ALA A 15 -12.44 -4.97 10.53
C ALA A 15 -11.06 -5.52 10.91
N LEU A 16 -10.30 -6.09 9.97
CA LEU A 16 -9.03 -6.76 10.29
C LEU A 16 -7.80 -6.05 9.74
N PHE A 17 -7.99 -4.97 8.99
CA PHE A 17 -6.95 -4.00 8.71
C PHE A 17 -7.55 -2.65 9.07
N GLY A 18 -7.02 -1.96 10.08
CA GLY A 18 -7.28 -0.53 10.28
C GLY A 18 -6.68 0.21 9.09
N GLY A 19 -7.36 0.10 7.94
CA GLY A 19 -6.83 0.46 6.63
C GLY A 19 -6.61 1.96 6.51
N CYS A 20 -5.91 2.38 5.47
CA CYS A 20 -5.80 3.79 5.15
C CYS A 20 -7.15 4.33 4.65
N ILE A 21 -7.42 5.62 4.89
CA ILE A 21 -8.54 6.30 4.25
C ILE A 21 -8.26 6.52 2.75
N PRO A 22 -9.16 6.12 1.83
CA PRO A 22 -8.94 6.32 0.41
C PRO A 22 -9.12 7.79 0.02
N SER A 23 -8.43 8.22 -1.04
CA SER A 23 -8.63 9.52 -1.67
C SER A 23 -8.73 9.42 -3.19
N ILE A 24 -9.58 10.23 -3.80
CA ILE A 24 -9.64 10.34 -5.27
C ILE A 24 -8.55 11.26 -5.86
N HIS A 25 -7.82 11.97 -5.01
CA HIS A 25 -6.76 12.88 -5.42
C HIS A 25 -5.45 12.48 -4.76
N PRO A 26 -4.30 12.70 -5.43
CA PRO A 26 -3.02 12.41 -4.84
C PRO A 26 -2.71 13.36 -3.68
N LEU A 27 -1.85 12.90 -2.77
CA LEU A 27 -1.19 13.73 -1.77
C LEU A 27 -0.11 14.62 -2.41
N TYR A 28 0.50 14.18 -3.50
CA TYR A 28 1.62 14.87 -4.11
C TYR A 28 1.23 16.09 -4.95
N THR A 29 2.18 17.03 -5.02
CA THR A 29 2.29 18.05 -6.07
C THR A 29 3.75 18.07 -6.51
N GLU A 30 4.04 18.53 -7.73
CA GLU A 30 5.41 18.54 -8.28
C GLU A 30 6.44 19.20 -7.33
N ASP A 31 6.04 20.26 -6.63
CA ASP A 31 6.89 20.99 -5.68
C ASP A 31 7.18 20.24 -4.36
N LYS A 32 6.54 19.09 -4.14
CA LYS A 32 6.64 18.29 -2.92
C LYS A 32 7.19 16.88 -3.14
N LEU A 33 7.41 16.50 -4.40
CA LEU A 33 7.97 15.20 -4.73
C LEU A 33 9.46 15.14 -4.38
N VAL A 34 9.86 14.00 -3.82
CA VAL A 34 11.25 13.63 -3.59
C VAL A 34 11.47 12.19 -4.04
N PHE A 35 12.71 11.84 -4.40
CA PHE A 35 13.05 10.49 -4.82
C PHE A 35 14.19 9.92 -3.98
N PRO A 36 13.91 9.33 -2.81
CA PRO A 36 14.93 8.67 -1.99
C PRO A 36 15.38 7.39 -2.70
N THR A 37 16.58 7.40 -3.28
CA THR A 37 17.07 6.25 -4.07
C THR A 37 17.27 4.99 -3.24
N GLU A 38 17.41 5.14 -1.92
CA GLU A 38 17.50 4.02 -1.01
C GLU A 38 16.11 3.44 -0.69
N LEU A 39 15.02 3.92 -1.30
CA LEU A 39 13.78 3.14 -1.37
C LEU A 39 13.83 2.06 -2.46
N LEU A 40 14.74 2.14 -3.45
CA LEU A 40 14.88 1.11 -4.50
C LEU A 40 15.31 -0.23 -3.92
N GLY A 41 14.84 -1.32 -4.52
CA GLY A 41 15.23 -2.69 -4.20
C GLY A 41 14.11 -3.51 -3.55
N THR A 42 14.49 -4.68 -3.05
CA THR A 42 13.54 -5.66 -2.48
C THR A 42 13.62 -5.66 -0.96
N PHE A 43 12.46 -5.55 -0.33
CA PHE A 43 12.26 -5.58 1.10
C PHE A 43 11.29 -6.68 1.49
N VAL A 44 11.42 -7.16 2.72
CA VAL A 44 10.58 -8.21 3.28
C VAL A 44 10.08 -7.80 4.66
N ALA A 45 8.79 -8.03 4.94
CA ALA A 45 8.20 -7.66 6.22
C ALA A 45 8.77 -8.47 7.39
N ASP A 46 8.94 -7.80 8.52
CA ASP A 46 9.45 -8.40 9.74
C ASP A 46 8.55 -9.57 10.20
N GLY A 47 9.17 -10.63 10.72
CA GLY A 47 8.46 -11.85 11.12
C GLY A 47 7.97 -12.74 9.96
N SER A 48 8.13 -12.33 8.69
CA SER A 48 7.78 -13.15 7.52
C SER A 48 8.92 -14.08 7.04
N LEU A 49 10.10 -14.01 7.67
CA LEU A 49 11.29 -14.77 7.30
C LEU A 49 11.79 -15.71 8.42
N GLU A 50 12.08 -16.95 8.05
CA GLU A 50 13.34 -17.59 8.45
C GLU A 50 14.27 -17.47 7.23
N ILE A 51 15.33 -16.66 7.32
CA ILE A 51 16.32 -16.56 6.24
C ILE A 51 17.10 -17.87 6.20
N VAL A 52 16.74 -18.76 5.28
CA VAL A 52 17.59 -19.92 4.94
C VAL A 52 18.64 -19.42 3.94
N GLN A 53 19.80 -19.01 4.43
CA GLN A 53 20.96 -18.78 3.56
C GLN A 53 21.42 -20.11 2.93
N GLY A 54 20.78 -20.51 1.84
CA GLY A 54 21.20 -21.63 1.01
C GLY A 54 22.16 -21.17 -0.07
N ARG A 55 23.47 -21.16 0.20
CA ARG A 55 24.50 -21.21 -0.86
C ARG A 55 24.44 -22.60 -1.51
N GLN A 56 23.50 -22.83 -2.40
CA GLN A 56 23.55 -23.95 -3.35
C GLN A 56 23.28 -23.36 -4.72
N GLY A 57 24.36 -23.05 -5.44
CA GLY A 57 24.29 -22.56 -6.81
C GLY A 57 23.70 -23.64 -7.70
N HIS A 58 22.43 -23.48 -8.09
CA HIS A 58 21.86 -24.22 -9.20
C HIS A 58 22.55 -23.72 -10.49
N PRO A 59 23.05 -24.61 -11.36
CA PRO A 59 23.64 -24.20 -12.63
C PRO A 59 22.62 -23.39 -13.44
N GLY A 60 22.93 -22.13 -13.74
CA GLY A 60 22.06 -21.23 -14.51
C GLY A 60 21.24 -20.23 -13.69
N VAL A 61 21.33 -20.24 -12.35
CA VAL A 61 20.64 -19.24 -11.51
C VAL A 61 21.64 -18.19 -10.99
N PRO A 62 21.38 -16.88 -11.16
CA PRO A 62 22.21 -15.80 -10.63
C PRO A 62 22.44 -15.85 -9.11
N LEU A 63 23.62 -15.44 -8.66
CA LEU A 63 24.05 -15.53 -7.24
C LEU A 63 23.34 -14.55 -6.31
N ASP A 64 22.67 -13.54 -6.85
CA ASP A 64 21.82 -12.55 -6.18
C ASP A 64 20.36 -13.00 -6.04
N THR A 65 20.01 -14.18 -6.54
CA THR A 65 18.67 -14.74 -6.38
C THR A 65 18.40 -15.08 -4.92
N VAL A 66 17.48 -14.34 -4.28
CA VAL A 66 17.01 -14.61 -2.92
C VAL A 66 15.99 -15.74 -2.96
N TRP A 67 16.30 -16.86 -2.32
CA TRP A 67 15.36 -17.97 -2.15
C TRP A 67 14.59 -17.82 -0.86
N PHE A 68 13.27 -17.92 -0.94
CA PHE A 68 12.40 -17.94 0.24
C PHE A 68 11.92 -19.36 0.49
N GLN A 69 12.20 -19.88 1.69
CA GLN A 69 11.54 -21.09 2.17
C GLN A 69 10.30 -20.65 2.97
N PRO A 70 9.08 -21.00 2.52
CA PRO A 70 7.86 -20.67 3.27
C PRO A 70 7.93 -21.18 4.71
N ARG A 71 7.50 -20.35 5.67
CA ARG A 71 7.32 -20.78 7.06
C ARG A 71 5.93 -21.40 7.19
N GLY A 72 5.84 -22.71 6.98
CA GLY A 72 4.55 -23.41 6.88
C GLY A 72 3.83 -23.04 5.58
N ASP A 73 2.53 -22.77 5.64
CA ASP A 73 1.69 -22.48 4.45
C ASP A 73 1.68 -21.00 4.04
N LYS A 74 2.53 -20.15 4.63
CA LYS A 74 2.55 -18.70 4.38
C LYS A 74 3.76 -18.28 3.55
N PHE A 75 3.51 -17.42 2.58
CA PHE A 75 4.53 -16.75 1.79
C PHE A 75 5.13 -15.56 2.57
N PRO A 76 6.38 -15.16 2.29
CA PRO A 76 6.90 -13.89 2.79
C PRO A 76 6.12 -12.74 2.16
N GLU A 77 5.91 -11.68 2.95
CA GLU A 77 5.37 -10.42 2.44
C GLU A 77 6.52 -9.61 1.83
N ILE A 78 6.45 -9.35 0.52
CA ILE A 78 7.54 -8.75 -0.26
C ILE A 78 7.10 -7.40 -0.79
N TRP A 79 7.99 -6.42 -0.72
CA TRP A 79 7.84 -5.10 -1.30
C TRP A 79 9.05 -4.83 -2.20
N HIS A 80 8.83 -4.77 -3.51
CA HIS A 80 9.87 -4.45 -4.48
C HIS A 80 9.61 -3.08 -5.10
N PHE A 81 10.55 -2.16 -4.92
CA PHE A 81 10.49 -0.82 -5.49
C PHE A 81 11.50 -0.70 -6.62
N GLU A 82 11.01 -0.38 -7.81
CA GLU A 82 11.84 -0.04 -8.96
C GLU A 82 11.53 1.37 -9.45
N ARG A 83 12.46 1.95 -10.21
CA ARG A 83 12.26 3.26 -10.80
C ARG A 83 11.38 3.11 -12.05
N TRP A 84 10.25 3.81 -12.07
CA TRP A 84 9.43 3.97 -13.27
C TRP A 84 9.82 5.25 -14.03
N ASP A 85 9.93 6.37 -13.33
CA ASP A 85 10.25 7.69 -13.91
C ASP A 85 11.16 8.52 -12.97
N GLU A 86 11.30 9.82 -13.21
CA GLU A 86 12.15 10.73 -12.43
C GLU A 86 11.82 10.71 -10.93
N ASN A 87 10.52 10.82 -10.59
CA ASN A 87 10.02 10.89 -9.21
C ASN A 87 8.98 9.80 -8.87
N THR A 88 8.94 8.73 -9.67
CA THR A 88 7.90 7.68 -9.57
C THR A 88 8.53 6.32 -9.38
N PHE A 89 8.07 5.61 -8.36
CA PHE A 89 8.38 4.21 -8.13
C PHE A 89 7.27 3.34 -8.71
N HIS A 90 7.66 2.25 -9.35
CA HIS A 90 6.77 1.11 -9.50
C HIS A 90 6.97 0.19 -8.29
N LEU A 91 5.90 -0.08 -7.55
CA LEU A 91 5.91 -0.99 -6.41
C LEU A 91 5.20 -2.28 -6.80
N VAL A 92 5.91 -3.40 -6.71
CA VAL A 92 5.33 -4.74 -6.74
C VAL A 92 5.25 -5.26 -5.29
N TYR A 93 4.03 -5.52 -4.83
CA TYR A 93 3.73 -6.02 -3.50
C TYR A 93 3.23 -7.46 -3.56
N GLN A 94 3.76 -8.33 -2.70
CA GLN A 94 3.26 -9.68 -2.45
C GLN A 94 2.79 -9.80 -1.00
N ASP A 95 1.57 -10.29 -0.78
CA ASP A 95 1.07 -10.57 0.56
C ASP A 95 1.49 -11.95 1.10
N GLY A 96 1.17 -12.22 2.37
CA GLY A 96 1.49 -13.50 3.00
C GLY A 96 0.77 -14.74 2.42
N GLN A 97 -0.13 -14.56 1.44
CA GLN A 97 -0.79 -15.62 0.69
C GLN A 97 -0.18 -15.81 -0.72
N GLY A 98 0.86 -15.04 -1.06
CA GLY A 98 1.50 -15.09 -2.37
C GLY A 98 0.70 -14.37 -3.46
N ARG A 99 -0.31 -13.57 -3.08
CA ARG A 99 -1.06 -12.73 -4.02
C ARG A 99 -0.33 -11.41 -4.18
N CYS A 100 -0.35 -10.88 -5.39
CA CYS A 100 0.38 -9.67 -5.67
C CYS A 100 -0.47 -8.57 -6.28
N ALA A 101 0.02 -7.36 -6.11
CA ALA A 101 -0.54 -6.13 -6.63
C ALA A 101 0.59 -5.17 -6.99
N SER A 102 0.32 -4.31 -7.96
CA SER A 102 1.25 -3.27 -8.42
C SER A 102 0.70 -1.89 -8.10
N PHE A 103 1.60 -0.95 -7.82
CA PHE A 103 1.25 0.43 -7.49
C PHE A 103 2.22 1.42 -8.14
N GLU A 104 1.68 2.47 -8.72
CA GLU A 104 2.40 3.73 -8.94
C GLU A 104 2.56 4.39 -7.57
N THR A 105 3.81 4.59 -7.15
CA THR A 105 4.13 5.08 -5.82
C THR A 105 4.99 6.34 -5.88
N HIS A 106 4.58 7.37 -5.14
CA HIS A 106 5.31 8.63 -5.02
C HIS A 106 5.73 8.87 -3.57
N VAL A 107 6.88 9.54 -3.37
CA VAL A 107 7.31 10.00 -2.06
C VAL A 107 7.15 11.52 -1.98
N VAL A 108 6.47 11.98 -0.93
CA VAL A 108 6.11 13.39 -0.70
C VAL A 108 6.77 13.88 0.58
N GLU A 109 7.49 15.00 0.51
CA GLU A 109 8.03 15.66 1.69
C GLU A 109 7.07 16.75 2.21
N LEU A 110 6.56 16.56 3.43
CA LEU A 110 5.67 17.48 4.11
C LEU A 110 6.19 17.77 5.52
N ASP A 111 6.47 19.04 5.81
CA ASP A 111 7.01 19.50 7.11
C ASP A 111 8.22 18.66 7.61
N GLY A 112 9.16 18.37 6.70
CA GLY A 112 10.36 17.59 6.98
C GLY A 112 10.14 16.10 7.21
N LYS A 113 8.93 15.58 6.95
CA LYS A 113 8.56 14.16 7.06
C LYS A 113 8.22 13.61 5.68
N LEU A 114 8.48 12.32 5.48
CA LEU A 114 8.22 11.64 4.20
C LEU A 114 6.90 10.87 4.26
N PHE A 115 6.16 10.91 3.16
CA PHE A 115 4.91 10.18 2.99
C PHE A 115 4.90 9.43 1.66
N LEU A 116 4.37 8.22 1.66
CA LEU A 116 4.07 7.46 0.46
C LEU A 116 2.66 7.77 0.00
N ASP A 117 2.50 7.92 -1.31
CA ASP A 117 1.22 7.94 -2.01
C ASP A 117 1.18 6.73 -2.95
N PHE A 118 0.29 5.78 -2.65
CA PHE A 118 0.08 4.58 -3.45
C PHE A 118 -1.16 4.73 -4.32
N PHE A 119 -1.01 4.49 -5.61
CA PHE A 119 -2.11 4.41 -6.58
C PHE A 119 -2.05 3.06 -7.31
N PRO A 120 -3.13 2.25 -7.31
CA PRO A 120 -3.08 0.92 -7.93
C PRO A 120 -2.88 1.02 -9.44
N THR A 121 -2.01 0.17 -9.98
CA THR A 121 -1.82 -0.03 -11.42
C THR A 121 -2.30 -1.41 -11.83
N ASP A 122 -2.54 -1.63 -13.11
CA ASP A 122 -2.71 -2.99 -13.62
C ASP A 122 -1.31 -3.63 -13.74
N PRO A 123 -1.04 -4.77 -13.09
CA PRO A 123 0.26 -5.40 -13.22
C PRO A 123 0.49 -5.81 -14.68
N GLU A 124 1.70 -5.55 -15.19
CA GLU A 124 2.03 -5.90 -16.57
C GLU A 124 1.94 -7.41 -16.80
N SER A 125 1.79 -7.83 -18.06
CA SER A 125 1.68 -9.26 -18.41
C SER A 125 2.90 -10.08 -17.99
N GLU A 126 4.09 -9.49 -17.95
CA GLU A 126 5.34 -10.16 -17.54
C GLU A 126 5.50 -10.17 -16.01
N GLU A 127 5.00 -9.15 -15.32
CA GLU A 127 4.88 -9.15 -13.85
C GLU A 127 3.92 -10.26 -13.43
N LYS A 128 2.79 -10.45 -14.12
CA LYS A 128 1.87 -11.58 -13.95
C LYS A 128 2.54 -12.97 -14.11
N GLU A 129 3.76 -13.06 -14.67
CA GLU A 129 4.57 -14.30 -14.75
C GLU A 129 5.62 -14.43 -13.62
N LEU A 130 6.15 -13.32 -13.09
CA LEU A 130 6.88 -13.29 -11.80
C LEU A 130 5.96 -13.66 -10.63
N LEU A 131 4.66 -13.51 -10.86
CA LEU A 131 3.56 -13.92 -10.03
C LEU A 131 3.11 -15.31 -10.49
N PHE A 132 2.81 -16.20 -9.53
CA PHE A 132 2.04 -17.44 -9.67
C PHE A 132 2.76 -18.80 -9.78
N PHE A 133 2.34 -19.65 -8.83
CA PHE A 133 2.08 -21.08 -9.05
C PHE A 133 0.99 -21.26 -10.12
N PRO A 134 1.05 -22.29 -10.98
CA PRO A 134 0.12 -22.47 -12.08
C PRO A 134 -1.28 -22.82 -11.57
N GLY A 135 -2.26 -21.91 -11.72
CA GLY A 135 -3.66 -22.27 -11.57
C GLY A 135 -4.59 -21.17 -11.06
N GLN A 136 -5.20 -20.46 -12.01
CA GLN A 136 -6.52 -19.81 -11.91
C GLN A 136 -6.62 -18.51 -11.09
N ASP A 137 -6.35 -17.37 -11.74
CA ASP A 137 -7.11 -16.15 -11.46
C ASP A 137 -8.31 -16.12 -12.43
N PRO A 138 -9.57 -16.23 -11.98
CA PRO A 138 -10.72 -16.01 -12.86
C PRO A 138 -10.89 -14.52 -13.24
N GLY A 139 -10.10 -13.61 -12.64
CA GLY A 139 -10.27 -12.18 -12.74
C GLY A 139 -11.58 -11.73 -12.08
N LEU A 140 -11.67 -10.44 -11.73
CA LEU A 140 -12.98 -9.83 -11.54
C LEU A 140 -13.65 -9.69 -12.91
N ASN A 141 -14.97 -9.90 -12.98
CA ASN A 141 -15.71 -9.70 -14.22
C ASN A 141 -15.57 -8.24 -14.71
N ASP A 142 -15.37 -8.03 -16.01
CA ASP A 142 -15.17 -6.69 -16.60
C ASP A 142 -16.24 -5.67 -16.23
N PHE A 143 -17.50 -6.10 -16.14
CA PHE A 143 -18.59 -5.23 -15.71
C PHE A 143 -18.41 -4.82 -14.25
N LEU A 144 -17.96 -5.73 -13.37
CA LEU A 144 -17.63 -5.38 -11.99
C LEU A 144 -16.39 -4.47 -11.91
N VAL A 145 -15.35 -4.72 -12.71
CA VAL A 145 -14.14 -3.89 -12.77
C VAL A 145 -14.49 -2.45 -13.19
N PHE A 146 -15.40 -2.27 -14.15
CA PHE A 146 -15.90 -0.96 -14.56
C PHE A 146 -16.57 -0.16 -13.42
N HIS A 147 -17.06 -0.82 -12.38
CA HIS A 147 -17.66 -0.19 -11.21
C HIS A 147 -16.66 0.05 -10.08
N LEU A 148 -15.39 -0.32 -10.26
CA LEU A 148 -14.33 -0.01 -9.31
C LEU A 148 -13.69 1.33 -9.68
N LEU A 149 -13.53 2.19 -8.67
CA LEU A 149 -12.78 3.43 -8.80
C LEU A 149 -11.40 3.22 -8.17
N PRO A 150 -10.29 3.32 -8.93
CA PRO A 150 -8.96 3.34 -8.33
C PRO A 150 -8.78 4.60 -7.48
N VAL A 151 -8.13 4.44 -6.33
CA VAL A 151 -7.99 5.48 -5.32
C VAL A 151 -6.56 5.51 -4.79
N HIS A 152 -6.16 6.68 -4.31
CA HIS A 152 -4.91 6.88 -3.59
C HIS A 152 -5.05 6.46 -2.13
N THR A 153 -3.96 5.95 -1.56
CA THR A 153 -3.81 5.75 -0.11
C THR A 153 -2.45 6.25 0.35
N PHE A 154 -2.37 6.71 1.59
CA PHE A 154 -1.19 7.38 2.12
C PHE A 154 -0.62 6.68 3.35
N ALA A 155 0.70 6.76 3.52
CA ALA A 155 1.40 6.28 4.71
C ALA A 155 2.60 7.18 5.03
N ARG A 156 3.01 7.28 6.30
CA ARG A 156 4.29 7.93 6.66
C ARG A 156 5.45 6.96 6.42
N LEU A 157 6.55 7.47 5.92
CA LEU A 157 7.77 6.73 5.61
C LEU A 157 8.89 7.15 6.56
N ASP A 158 9.42 6.19 7.31
CA ASP A 158 10.50 6.41 8.28
C ASP A 158 11.60 5.36 8.13
N TRP A 159 12.85 5.76 8.36
CA TRP A 159 14.02 4.87 8.23
C TRP A 159 14.76 4.78 9.55
N LYS A 160 15.25 3.58 9.88
CA LYS A 160 16.10 3.36 11.05
C LYS A 160 17.24 2.42 10.68
N GLY A 161 18.38 2.99 10.29
CA GLY A 161 19.48 2.22 9.70
C GLY A 161 19.02 1.63 8.36
N ASP A 162 19.17 0.32 8.19
CA ASP A 162 18.74 -0.40 6.98
C ASP A 162 17.29 -0.90 7.05
N THR A 163 16.54 -0.54 8.10
CA THR A 163 15.14 -0.92 8.28
C THR A 163 14.22 0.21 7.82
N LEU A 164 13.34 -0.13 6.88
CA LEU A 164 12.28 0.74 6.37
C LEU A 164 11.02 0.56 7.22
N ARG A 165 10.32 1.64 7.54
CA ARG A 165 9.08 1.63 8.33
C ARG A 165 8.00 2.40 7.59
N ILE A 166 6.85 1.77 7.39
CA ILE A 166 5.68 2.36 6.75
C ILE A 166 4.57 2.43 7.80
N HIS A 167 4.16 3.63 8.17
CA HIS A 167 3.07 3.86 9.13
C HIS A 167 1.78 4.14 8.38
N LEU A 168 0.85 3.18 8.42
CA LEU A 168 -0.43 3.29 7.73
C LEU A 168 -1.34 4.28 8.47
N PHE A 169 -2.08 5.10 7.72
CA PHE A 169 -3.07 6.00 8.30
C PHE A 169 -4.22 5.21 8.93
N ASP A 170 -4.73 5.71 10.05
CA ASP A 170 -5.84 5.11 10.79
C ASP A 170 -7.19 5.61 10.25
N TYR A 171 -7.91 4.75 9.52
CA TYR A 171 -9.25 5.06 9.01
C TYR A 171 -10.23 5.45 10.12
N ASP A 172 -10.25 4.75 11.25
CA ASP A 172 -11.23 4.99 12.31
C ASP A 172 -10.97 6.34 12.97
N TYR A 173 -9.71 6.66 13.27
CA TYR A 173 -9.33 7.97 13.80
C TYR A 173 -9.67 9.10 12.84
N ILE A 174 -9.34 8.97 11.56
CA ILE A 174 -9.63 10.02 10.57
C ILE A 174 -11.14 10.19 10.40
N THR A 175 -11.90 9.10 10.33
CA THR A 175 -13.37 9.19 10.23
C THR A 175 -14.01 9.75 11.49
N ASP A 176 -13.45 9.52 12.68
CA ASP A 176 -13.85 10.22 13.91
C ASP A 176 -13.61 11.72 13.81
N LEU A 177 -12.45 12.16 13.32
CA LEU A 177 -12.20 13.59 13.08
C LEU A 177 -13.23 14.23 12.14
N LEU A 178 -13.65 13.49 11.10
CA LEU A 178 -14.64 13.95 10.13
C LEU A 178 -16.05 14.00 10.76
N ARG A 179 -16.47 12.94 11.43
CA ARG A 179 -17.79 12.82 12.10
C ARG A 179 -17.97 13.87 13.19
N GLU A 180 -16.95 14.05 14.02
CA GLU A 180 -16.92 15.02 15.13
C GLU A 180 -16.68 16.47 14.64
N LYS A 181 -16.52 16.68 13.33
CA LYS A 181 -16.23 17.99 12.70
C LYS A 181 -14.97 18.66 13.27
N ARG A 182 -14.01 17.88 13.73
CA ARG A 182 -12.70 18.33 14.23
C ARG A 182 -11.76 18.74 13.10
N VAL A 183 -12.02 18.23 11.90
CA VAL A 183 -11.38 18.66 10.66
C VAL A 183 -12.43 19.06 9.62
N ARG A 184 -12.09 20.05 8.80
CA ARG A 184 -12.87 20.44 7.62
C ARG A 184 -12.02 20.13 6.39
N ILE A 185 -12.16 18.91 5.89
CA ILE A 185 -11.57 18.45 4.64
C ILE A 185 -12.67 17.87 3.77
N ARG A 186 -12.63 18.12 2.46
CA ARG A 186 -13.63 17.58 1.53
C ARG A 186 -13.58 16.06 1.52
N HIS A 187 -14.75 15.46 1.68
CA HIS A 187 -14.94 14.02 1.69
C HIS A 187 -16.37 13.69 1.24
N GLU A 188 -16.56 12.47 0.78
CA GLU A 188 -17.88 11.87 0.58
C GLU A 188 -18.06 10.72 1.58
N ASN A 189 -19.32 10.44 1.93
CA ASN A 189 -19.70 9.32 2.78
C ASN A 189 -20.83 8.54 2.10
N GLN A 190 -20.57 7.27 1.82
CA GLN A 190 -21.58 6.33 1.36
C GLN A 190 -21.72 5.19 2.37
N ASP A 191 -22.84 5.16 3.10
CA ASP A 191 -23.17 4.11 4.08
C ASP A 191 -22.06 3.83 5.13
N GLY A 192 -21.37 4.89 5.57
CA GLY A 192 -20.29 4.80 6.56
C GLY A 192 -18.89 4.61 5.95
N GLN A 193 -18.79 4.51 4.63
CA GLN A 193 -17.54 4.49 3.88
C GLN A 193 -17.15 5.90 3.49
N TYR A 194 -16.04 6.38 4.05
CA TYR A 194 -15.51 7.70 3.79
C TYR A 194 -14.43 7.65 2.71
N ILE A 195 -14.50 8.61 1.78
CA ILE A 195 -13.46 8.84 0.78
C ILE A 195 -13.10 10.33 0.78
N LEU A 196 -11.81 10.64 0.80
CA LEU A 196 -11.34 12.01 0.73
C LEU A 196 -11.42 12.52 -0.72
N THR A 197 -12.02 13.70 -0.88
CA THR A 197 -12.20 14.38 -2.17
C THR A 197 -11.55 15.77 -2.20
N ALA A 198 -10.69 16.03 -1.22
CA ALA A 198 -9.93 17.25 -1.13
C ALA A 198 -8.82 17.30 -2.18
N PRO A 199 -8.55 18.47 -2.81
CA PRO A 199 -7.43 18.60 -3.73
C PRO A 199 -6.09 18.44 -2.99
N PRO A 200 -4.99 18.13 -3.70
CA PRO A 200 -3.69 17.81 -3.09
C PRO A 200 -3.22 18.82 -2.03
N ARG A 201 -3.32 20.12 -2.31
CA ARG A 201 -2.89 21.16 -1.35
C ARG A 201 -3.73 21.22 -0.06
N GLU A 202 -4.97 20.73 -0.08
CA GLU A 202 -5.82 20.62 1.10
C GLU A 202 -5.51 19.33 1.87
N LEU A 203 -5.24 18.22 1.16
CA LEU A 203 -4.74 16.97 1.74
C LEU A 203 -3.41 17.17 2.48
N GLN A 204 -2.45 17.84 1.84
CA GLN A 204 -1.14 18.17 2.41
C GLN A 204 -1.27 18.93 3.73
N LYS A 205 -2.09 19.99 3.77
CA LYS A 205 -2.35 20.75 5.00
C LYS A 205 -2.98 19.91 6.11
N PHE A 206 -3.83 18.97 5.75
CA PHE A 206 -4.40 18.03 6.70
C PHE A 206 -3.33 17.11 7.27
N VAL A 207 -2.51 16.51 6.41
CA VAL A 207 -1.41 15.64 6.83
C VAL A 207 -0.41 16.39 7.69
N GLU A 208 0.10 17.54 7.24
CA GLU A 208 1.03 18.40 7.99
C GLU A 208 0.49 18.74 9.40
N LYS A 209 -0.81 19.03 9.51
CA LYS A 209 -1.44 19.37 10.80
C LYS A 209 -1.45 18.21 11.80
N TYR A 210 -1.57 16.98 11.33
CA TYR A 210 -1.74 15.79 12.18
C TYR A 210 -0.54 14.84 12.16
N ALA A 211 0.51 15.14 11.39
CA ALA A 211 1.66 14.25 11.18
C ALA A 211 2.44 13.91 12.46
N ASP A 212 2.37 14.77 13.48
CA ASP A 212 2.97 14.56 14.81
C ASP A 212 2.02 13.89 15.82
N ASP A 213 0.76 13.67 15.44
CA ASP A 213 -0.21 12.96 16.27
C ASP A 213 -0.15 11.47 15.92
N GLU A 214 0.50 10.67 16.77
CA GLU A 214 0.67 9.23 16.53
C GLU A 214 -0.67 8.47 16.37
N ARG A 215 -1.80 9.04 16.83
CA ARG A 215 -3.14 8.47 16.60
C ARG A 215 -3.58 8.54 15.13
N LEU A 216 -2.90 9.33 14.31
CA LEU A 216 -3.09 9.34 12.87
C LEU A 216 -2.71 7.99 12.24
N PHE A 217 -1.95 7.15 12.94
CA PHE A 217 -1.42 5.90 12.41
C PHE A 217 -1.94 4.69 13.18
N SER A 218 -2.42 3.67 12.46
CA SER A 218 -3.05 2.47 13.04
C SER A 218 -2.03 1.34 13.28
N SER A 219 -1.01 1.27 12.43
CA SER A 219 -0.03 0.18 12.40
C SER A 219 1.26 0.61 11.71
N GLU A 220 2.34 -0.10 12.01
CA GLU A 220 3.65 0.04 11.38
C GLU A 220 3.98 -1.27 10.64
N ILE A 221 4.34 -1.17 9.37
CA ILE A 221 4.97 -2.25 8.60
C ILE A 221 6.47 -2.04 8.70
N VAL A 222 7.17 -3.02 9.26
CA VAL A 222 8.63 -3.01 9.39
C VAL A 222 9.21 -3.87 8.27
N LEU A 223 10.07 -3.27 7.45
CA LEU A 223 10.60 -3.86 6.22
C LEU A 223 12.13 -3.94 6.31
N HIS A 224 12.69 -5.11 6.02
CA HIS A 224 14.12 -5.36 5.96
C HIS A 224 14.57 -5.54 4.52
N ARG A 225 15.59 -4.80 4.09
CA ARG A 225 16.17 -4.96 2.75
C ARG A 225 16.83 -6.33 2.61
N VAL A 226 16.52 -7.01 1.51
CA VAL A 226 17.15 -8.30 1.13
C VAL A 226 17.92 -8.22 -0.19
N ALA A 227 17.60 -7.25 -1.04
CA ALA A 227 18.33 -6.97 -2.29
C ALA A 227 18.32 -5.46 -2.61
N PRO A 228 19.37 -4.93 -3.23
CA PRO A 228 19.39 -3.57 -3.78
C PRO A 228 18.50 -3.41 -5.01
#